data_AF-A0A2S8X6X8-F1
#
_entry.id   AF-A0A2S8X6X8-F1
#
_cell.length_a   1.000
_cell.length_b   1.000
_cell.length_c   1.000
_cell.angle_alpha   90.00
_cell.angle_beta   90.00
_cell.angle_gamma   90.00
#
_symmetry.space_group_name_H-M   'P 1'
#
loop_
_entity.id
_entity.type
_entity.pdbx_description
1 polymer ?
#
loop_
_entity_poly.entity_id
_entity_poly.type
_entity_poly.pdbx_seq_one_letter_code
_entity_poly.pdbx_strand_id
1 'polypeptide(L)'
;MKLMKLPTILNVVRILLSIKVIYLIVSFSVFLYIFSQNPEAFAGYQVNGNDLINFSNEITGRIIFLIIPSLLAIICITKRQFRSTVTFLSIALFIGLLNEGLLTGLIQLFALLVVLLHRPSKIFLKRQDSNDTETQYIAKKSLT
;
A
#
# COMPACT_ATOMS: atom_id res chain seq x y z
N MET A 1 9.77 -9.27 27.70
CA MET A 1 9.69 -9.24 26.22
C MET A 1 10.55 -8.09 25.69
N LYS A 2 11.71 -8.35 25.06
CA LYS A 2 12.64 -7.29 24.61
C LYS A 2 12.08 -6.65 23.32
N LEU A 3 11.57 -5.42 23.41
CA LEU A 3 11.16 -4.63 22.24
C LEU A 3 12.37 -4.47 21.31
N MET A 4 12.38 -5.21 20.20
CA MET A 4 13.36 -4.96 19.14
C MET A 4 13.09 -3.58 18.55
N LYS A 5 14.13 -2.77 18.48
CA LYS A 5 14.12 -1.47 17.79
C LYS A 5 13.89 -1.71 16.30
N LEU A 6 13.04 -0.87 15.68
CA LEU A 6 12.80 -0.92 14.24
C LEU A 6 14.13 -0.71 13.50
N PRO A 7 14.54 -1.62 12.60
CA PRO A 7 15.77 -1.44 11.82
C PRO A 7 15.70 -0.13 11.02
N THR A 8 16.79 0.64 11.01
CA THR A 8 16.83 1.97 10.38
C THR A 8 16.38 1.94 8.93
N ILE A 9 16.85 0.96 8.15
CA ILE A 9 16.48 0.83 6.73
C ILE A 9 14.98 0.51 6.54
N LEU A 10 14.38 -0.25 7.46
CA LEU A 10 12.94 -0.54 7.41
C LEU A 10 12.12 0.70 7.78
N ASN A 11 12.65 1.55 8.67
CA ASN A 11 12.07 2.86 8.95
C ASN A 11 12.13 3.79 7.73
N VAL A 12 13.26 3.81 7.00
CA VAL A 12 13.39 4.56 5.74
C VAL A 12 12.35 4.09 4.72
N VAL A 13 12.22 2.78 4.53
CA VAL A 13 11.17 2.21 3.64
C VAL A 13 9.78 2.66 4.07
N ARG A 14 9.46 2.59 5.36
CA ARG A 14 8.17 3.03 5.89
C ARG A 14 7.92 4.51 5.60
N ILE A 15 8.92 5.37 5.82
CA ILE A 15 8.82 6.82 5.55
C ILE A 15 8.62 7.08 4.05
N LEU A 16 9.39 6.43 3.17
CA LEU A 16 9.24 6.59 1.72
C LEU A 16 7.85 6.19 1.24
N LEU A 17 7.34 5.06 1.71
CA LEU A 17 5.97 4.61 1.41
C LEU A 17 4.93 5.60 1.96
N SER A 18 5.13 6.14 3.16
CA SER A 18 4.22 7.16 3.74
C SER A 18 4.21 8.44 2.93
N ILE A 19 5.38 8.96 2.52
CA ILE A 19 5.48 10.15 1.67
C ILE A 19 4.75 9.91 0.35
N LYS A 20 4.94 8.75 -0.28
CA LYS A 20 4.21 8.36 -1.50
C LYS A 20 2.70 8.39 -1.28
N VAL A 21 2.22 7.75 -0.22
CA VAL A 21 0.78 7.70 0.09
C VAL A 21 0.20 9.09 0.33
N ILE A 22 0.90 9.95 1.09
CA ILE A 22 0.48 11.33 1.32
C ILE A 22 0.41 12.10 0.00
N TYR A 23 1.43 11.98 -0.86
CA TYR A 23 1.44 12.60 -2.18
C TYR A 23 0.25 12.18 -3.03
N LEU A 24 -0.07 10.88 -3.05
CA LEU A 24 -1.23 10.36 -3.80
C LEU A 24 -2.55 10.90 -3.25
N ILE A 25 -2.71 10.96 -1.94
CA ILE A 25 -3.92 11.50 -1.30
C ILE A 25 -4.08 12.98 -1.65
N VAL A 26 -3.02 13.79 -1.50
CA VAL A 26 -3.04 15.23 -1.81
C VAL A 26 -3.35 15.45 -3.30
N SER A 27 -2.67 14.72 -4.19
CA SER A 27 -2.91 14.80 -5.64
C SER A 27 -4.35 14.44 -5.98
N PHE A 28 -4.90 13.41 -5.32
CA PHE A 28 -6.29 13.02 -5.51
C PHE A 28 -7.27 14.05 -4.97
N SER A 29 -7.03 14.64 -3.80
CA SER A 29 -7.87 15.72 -3.27
C SER A 29 -7.90 16.93 -4.19
N VAL A 30 -6.75 17.32 -4.76
CA VAL A 30 -6.67 18.39 -5.77
C VAL A 30 -7.44 18.01 -7.04
N PHE A 31 -7.28 16.77 -7.52
CA PHE A 31 -8.07 16.28 -8.66
C PHE A 31 -9.57 16.37 -8.39
N LEU A 32 -10.05 15.88 -7.25
CA LEU A 32 -11.47 15.95 -6.87
C LEU A 32 -11.97 17.38 -6.78
N TYR A 33 -11.15 18.30 -6.26
CA TYR A 33 -11.50 19.72 -6.21
C TYR A 33 -11.69 20.31 -7.61
N ILE A 34 -10.74 20.07 -8.53
CA ILE A 34 -10.83 20.58 -9.90
C ILE A 34 -11.99 19.91 -10.66
N PHE A 35 -12.17 18.61 -10.50
CA PHE A 35 -13.26 17.84 -11.09
C PHE A 35 -14.63 18.34 -10.60
N SER A 36 -14.76 18.64 -9.31
CA SER A 36 -16.00 19.19 -8.74
C SER A 36 -16.34 20.58 -9.29
N GLN A 37 -15.34 21.37 -9.68
CA GLN A 37 -15.54 22.72 -10.23
C GLN A 37 -15.84 22.69 -11.73
N ASN A 38 -15.19 21.79 -12.48
CA ASN A 38 -15.27 21.74 -13.94
C ASN A 38 -15.32 20.29 -14.45
N PRO A 39 -16.42 19.54 -14.22
CA PRO A 39 -16.51 18.14 -14.62
C PRO A 39 -16.44 17.97 -16.15
N GLU A 40 -16.94 18.97 -16.89
CA GLU A 40 -16.98 19.00 -18.36
C GLU A 40 -15.59 19.11 -19.00
N ALA A 41 -14.59 19.60 -18.25
CA ALA A 41 -13.20 19.64 -18.71
C ALA A 41 -12.56 18.24 -18.75
N PHE A 42 -13.15 17.26 -18.05
CA PHE A 42 -12.64 15.89 -17.96
C PHE A 42 -13.54 14.88 -18.70
N ALA A 43 -14.84 15.15 -18.80
CA ALA A 43 -15.76 14.42 -19.65
C ALA A 43 -15.80 15.09 -21.03
N GLY A 44 -14.85 14.74 -21.92
CA GLY A 44 -14.79 15.29 -23.27
C GLY A 44 -16.17 15.29 -23.94
N TYR A 45 -16.77 16.49 -24.06
CA TYR A 45 -17.99 16.83 -24.78
C TYR A 45 -18.95 15.65 -25.12
N GLN A 46 -19.78 15.24 -24.15
CA GLN A 46 -21.19 14.82 -24.29
C GLN A 46 -21.67 14.16 -22.98
N VAL A 47 -22.53 14.85 -22.25
CA VAL A 47 -22.99 14.45 -20.91
C VAL A 47 -24.36 13.77 -21.02
N ASN A 48 -24.37 12.44 -21.07
CA ASN A 48 -25.41 11.69 -20.37
C ASN A 48 -24.95 11.52 -18.92
N GLY A 49 -25.82 11.79 -17.94
CA GLY A 49 -25.45 11.73 -16.51
C GLY A 49 -24.87 10.38 -16.08
N ASN A 50 -25.22 9.30 -16.79
CA ASN A 50 -24.70 7.96 -16.55
C ASN A 50 -23.21 7.79 -16.93
N ASP A 51 -22.74 8.48 -17.97
CA ASP A 51 -21.35 8.39 -18.45
C ASP A 51 -20.38 9.13 -17.53
N LEU A 52 -20.84 10.25 -16.95
CA LEU A 52 -20.07 11.01 -15.95
C LEU A 52 -19.89 10.22 -14.65
N ILE A 53 -20.93 9.49 -14.22
CA ILE A 53 -20.88 8.62 -13.04
C ILE A 53 -19.91 7.45 -13.29
N ASN A 54 -19.99 6.81 -14.46
CA ASN A 54 -19.09 5.71 -14.82
C ASN A 54 -17.63 6.16 -14.87
N PHE A 55 -17.35 7.32 -15.47
CA PHE A 55 -16.01 7.91 -15.53
C PHE A 55 -15.47 8.26 -14.13
N SER A 56 -16.29 8.89 -13.30
CA SER A 56 -15.94 9.22 -11.90
C SER A 56 -15.63 7.96 -11.07
N ASN A 57 -16.45 6.92 -11.23
CA ASN A 57 -16.25 5.64 -10.55
C ASN A 57 -14.99 4.93 -11.03
N GLU A 58 -14.68 4.98 -12.33
CA GLU A 58 -13.46 4.40 -12.88
C GLU A 58 -12.21 5.09 -12.33
N ILE A 59 -12.19 6.43 -12.31
CA ILE A 59 -11.05 7.20 -11.77
C ILE A 59 -10.91 6.94 -10.26
N THR A 60 -12.00 7.01 -9.52
CA THR A 60 -12.01 6.76 -8.07
C THR A 60 -11.52 5.34 -7.78
N GLY A 61 -12.02 4.35 -8.53
CA GLY A 61 -11.62 2.94 -8.41
C GLY A 61 -10.13 2.73 -8.68
N ARG A 62 -9.60 3.32 -9.75
CA ARG A 62 -8.17 3.26 -10.07
C ARG A 62 -7.32 3.84 -8.93
N ILE A 63 -7.69 5.01 -8.41
CA ILE A 63 -6.91 5.68 -7.37
C ILE A 63 -6.97 4.94 -6.03
N ILE A 64 -8.12 4.37 -5.68
CA ILE A 64 -8.23 3.48 -4.51
C ILE A 64 -7.29 2.28 -4.68
N PHE A 65 -7.25 1.68 -5.87
CA PHE A 65 -6.37 0.56 -6.19
C PHE A 65 -4.88 0.90 -6.11
N LEU A 66 -4.52 2.15 -6.37
CA LEU A 66 -3.16 2.67 -6.22
C LEU A 66 -2.74 2.86 -4.75
N ILE A 67 -3.63 3.44 -3.95
CA ILE A 67 -3.34 3.86 -2.57
C ILE A 67 -3.39 2.67 -1.60
N ILE A 68 -4.42 1.83 -1.68
CA ILE A 68 -4.72 0.79 -0.68
C ILE A 68 -3.53 -0.16 -0.46
N PRO A 69 -2.90 -0.77 -1.50
CA PRO A 69 -1.85 -1.74 -1.28
C PRO A 69 -0.61 -1.11 -0.62
N SER A 70 -0.28 0.13 -0.98
CA SER A 70 0.83 0.87 -0.36
C SER A 70 0.54 1.17 1.12
N LEU A 71 -0.70 1.57 1.44
CA LEU A 71 -1.14 1.81 2.81
C LEU A 71 -1.14 0.53 3.66
N LEU A 72 -1.65 -0.57 3.11
CA LEU A 72 -1.66 -1.87 3.78
C LEU A 72 -0.24 -2.39 4.04
N ALA A 73 0.70 -2.17 3.12
CA ALA A 73 2.10 -2.48 3.35
C ALA A 73 2.68 -1.73 4.56
N ILE A 74 2.39 -0.42 4.72
CA ILE A 74 2.82 0.38 5.89
C ILE A 74 2.22 -0.17 7.19
N ILE A 75 0.94 -0.52 7.17
CA ILE A 75 0.24 -1.10 8.33
C ILE A 75 0.88 -2.44 8.69
N CYS A 76 1.13 -3.32 7.71
CA CYS A 76 1.75 -4.62 7.94
C CYS A 76 3.21 -4.51 8.43
N ILE A 77 3.97 -3.51 7.98
CA ILE A 77 5.31 -3.21 8.54
C ILE A 77 5.18 -2.85 10.03
N THR A 78 4.20 -2.01 10.37
CA THR A 78 3.95 -1.55 11.74
C THR A 78 3.48 -2.69 12.64
N LYS A 79 2.58 -3.55 12.13
CA LYS A 79 2.08 -4.75 12.80
C LYS A 79 3.06 -5.93 12.77
N ARG A 80 4.20 -5.78 12.09
CA ARG A 80 5.23 -6.83 11.95
C ARG A 80 4.68 -8.11 11.34
N GLN A 81 3.96 -7.97 10.23
CA GLN A 81 3.39 -9.10 9.48
C GLN A 81 4.20 -9.30 8.20
N PHE A 82 5.17 -10.21 8.22
CA PHE A 82 6.08 -10.43 7.09
C PHE A 82 5.34 -10.86 5.83
N ARG A 83 4.46 -11.87 5.92
CA ARG A 83 3.76 -12.39 4.74
C ARG A 83 2.89 -11.31 4.09
N SER A 84 2.06 -10.63 4.87
CA SER A 84 1.20 -9.56 4.39
C SER A 84 1.99 -8.37 3.84
N THR A 85 3.11 -8.00 4.48
CA THR A 85 4.00 -6.93 3.98
C THR A 85 4.51 -7.26 2.58
N VAL A 86 5.03 -8.47 2.36
CA VAL A 86 5.52 -8.90 1.05
C VAL A 86 4.39 -8.91 0.03
N THR A 87 3.22 -9.46 0.37
CA THR A 87 2.07 -9.51 -0.55
C THR A 87 1.65 -8.12 -0.99
N PHE A 88 1.43 -7.19 -0.07
CA PHE A 88 0.99 -5.85 -0.41
C PHE A 88 2.06 -5.03 -1.13
N LEU A 89 3.34 -5.21 -0.78
CA LEU A 89 4.43 -4.59 -1.52
C LEU A 89 4.49 -5.09 -2.97
N SER A 90 4.35 -6.40 -3.20
CA SER A 90 4.32 -6.98 -4.55
C SER A 90 3.12 -6.51 -5.36
N ILE A 91 1.93 -6.46 -4.74
CA ILE A 91 0.72 -5.94 -5.40
C ILE A 91 0.91 -4.47 -5.80
N ALA A 92 1.37 -3.62 -4.88
CA ALA A 92 1.63 -2.21 -5.21
C ALA A 92 2.76 -2.05 -6.24
N LEU A 93 3.74 -2.97 -6.30
CA LEU A 93 4.81 -2.90 -7.31
C LEU A 93 4.23 -3.20 -8.69
N PHE A 94 3.44 -4.25 -8.80
CA PHE A 94 2.78 -4.63 -10.04
C PHE A 94 1.86 -3.50 -10.54
N ILE A 95 1.04 -2.95 -9.66
CA ILE A 95 0.14 -1.84 -9.97
C ILE A 95 0.92 -0.57 -10.34
N GLY A 96 1.98 -0.26 -9.59
CA GLY A 96 2.80 0.93 -9.79
C GLY A 96 3.55 0.91 -11.13
N LEU A 97 4.05 -0.26 -11.55
CA LEU A 97 4.67 -0.44 -12.86
C LEU A 97 3.69 -0.22 -14.02
N LEU A 98 2.42 -0.57 -13.83
CA LEU A 98 1.39 -0.41 -14.85
C LEU A 98 0.84 1.03 -14.93
N ASN A 99 0.82 1.78 -13.83
CA ASN A 99 0.00 3.00 -13.73
C ASN A 99 0.71 4.25 -13.17
N GLU A 100 1.78 4.12 -12.36
CA GLU A 100 2.31 5.23 -11.54
C GLU A 100 3.72 5.71 -11.96
N GLY A 101 4.24 5.18 -13.07
CA GLY A 101 5.54 5.55 -13.62
C GLY A 101 6.76 4.93 -12.90
N LEU A 102 7.94 5.17 -13.47
CA LEU A 102 9.19 4.49 -13.11
C LEU A 102 9.60 4.72 -11.64
N LEU A 103 9.56 5.97 -11.17
CA LEU A 103 10.02 6.33 -9.81
C LEU A 103 9.24 5.56 -8.74
N THR A 104 7.94 5.42 -8.95
CA THR A 104 7.05 4.72 -8.04
C THR A 104 7.33 3.22 -8.01
N GLY A 105 7.56 2.62 -9.18
CA GLY A 105 8.03 1.24 -9.29
C GLY A 105 9.37 1.02 -8.58
N LEU A 106 10.32 1.95 -8.71
CA LEU A 106 11.64 1.86 -8.06
C LEU A 106 11.55 1.90 -6.53
N ILE A 107 10.74 2.81 -5.96
CA ILE A 107 10.53 2.90 -4.51
C ILE A 107 9.94 1.57 -3.98
N GLN A 108 8.97 1.02 -4.71
CA GLN A 108 8.29 -0.21 -4.31
C GLN A 108 9.19 -1.44 -4.45
N LEU A 109 10.02 -1.49 -5.50
CA LEU A 109 11.01 -2.53 -5.70
C LEU A 109 12.08 -2.47 -4.60
N PHE A 110 12.58 -1.27 -4.29
CA PHE A 110 13.52 -1.06 -3.19
C PHE A 110 12.94 -1.53 -1.85
N ALA A 111 11.69 -1.17 -1.54
CA ALA A 111 11.00 -1.61 -0.34
C ALA A 111 10.91 -3.14 -0.27
N LEU A 112 10.56 -3.79 -1.38
CA LEU A 112 10.46 -5.25 -1.48
C LEU A 112 11.82 -5.92 -1.26
N LEU A 113 12.87 -5.42 -1.90
CA LEU A 113 14.24 -5.91 -1.74
C LEU A 113 14.71 -5.77 -0.28
N VAL A 114 14.43 -4.66 0.38
CA VAL A 114 14.75 -4.47 1.80
C VAL A 114 14.04 -5.51 2.67
N VAL A 115 12.75 -5.76 2.45
CA VAL A 115 12.00 -6.74 3.24
C VAL A 115 12.50 -8.18 3.00
N LEU A 116 12.91 -8.51 1.78
CA LEU A 116 13.33 -9.86 1.40
C LEU A 116 14.80 -10.18 1.74
N LEU A 117 15.70 -9.23 1.50
CA LEU A 117 17.15 -9.41 1.54
C LEU A 117 17.78 -8.90 2.84
N HIS A 118 17.26 -7.83 3.42
CA HIS A 118 17.84 -7.27 4.64
C HIS A 118 17.45 -8.12 5.86
N ARG A 119 18.36 -8.99 6.29
CA ARG A 119 18.18 -9.95 7.40
C ARG A 119 17.56 -9.31 8.67
N PRO A 120 18.00 -8.14 9.16
CA PRO A 120 17.39 -7.50 10.33
C PRO A 120 15.92 -7.13 10.12
N SER A 121 15.56 -6.61 8.94
CA SER A 121 14.18 -6.24 8.59
C SER A 121 13.30 -7.48 8.54
N LYS A 122 13.78 -8.55 7.91
CA LYS A 122 13.09 -9.83 7.82
C LYS A 122 12.83 -10.46 9.18
N ILE A 123 13.83 -10.47 10.07
CA ILE A 123 13.69 -11.00 11.43
C ILE A 123 12.69 -10.17 12.23
N PHE A 124 12.77 -8.83 12.15
CA PHE A 124 11.84 -7.94 12.83
C PHE A 124 10.38 -8.21 12.43
N LEU A 125 10.12 -8.39 11.13
CA LEU A 125 8.79 -8.66 10.60
C LEU A 125 8.30 -10.10 10.83
N LYS A 126 9.19 -11.09 10.98
CA LYS A 126 8.77 -12.48 11.22
C LYS A 126 8.42 -12.78 12.67
N ARG A 127 8.90 -11.98 13.62
CA ARG A 127 8.81 -12.26 15.06
C ARG A 127 7.37 -12.19 15.61
N GLN A 128 6.49 -11.41 15.00
CA GLN A 128 5.08 -11.35 15.39
C GLN A 128 4.26 -12.40 14.63
N ASP A 129 4.51 -12.57 13.33
CA ASP A 129 3.92 -13.64 12.50
C ASP A 129 4.07 -15.03 13.14
N SER A 130 5.23 -15.33 13.74
CA SER A 130 5.46 -16.61 14.43
C SER A 130 4.58 -16.77 15.67
N ASN A 131 4.42 -15.69 16.46
CA ASN A 131 3.61 -15.73 17.67
C ASN A 131 2.14 -15.93 17.32
N ASP A 132 1.62 -15.23 16.31
CA ASP A 132 0.22 -15.36 15.89
C ASP A 132 -0.10 -16.77 15.33
N THR A 133 0.86 -17.38 14.63
CA THR A 133 0.73 -18.76 14.12
C THR A 133 0.70 -19.77 15.28
N GLU A 134 1.51 -19.55 16.32
CA GLU A 134 1.59 -20.41 17.50
C GLU A 134 0.32 -20.33 18.35
N THR A 135 -0.24 -19.13 18.58
CA THR A 135 -1.54 -18.97 19.27
C THR A 135 -2.70 -19.60 18.49
N GLN A 136 -2.73 -19.45 17.16
CA GLN A 136 -3.75 -20.11 16.34
C GLN A 136 -3.65 -21.64 16.35
N TYR A 137 -2.43 -22.18 16.36
CA TYR A 137 -2.22 -23.62 16.47
C TYR A 137 -2.69 -24.17 17.82
N ILE A 138 -2.36 -23.48 18.92
CA ILE A 138 -2.80 -23.86 20.28
C ILE A 138 -4.33 -23.80 20.39
N ALA A 139 -4.96 -22.73 19.89
CA ALA A 139 -6.41 -22.59 19.89
C ALA A 139 -7.12 -23.69 19.08
N LYS A 140 -6.55 -24.08 17.93
CA LYS A 140 -7.10 -25.16 17.10
C LYS A 140 -6.96 -26.53 17.77
N LYS A 141 -5.89 -26.76 18.55
CA LYS A 141 -5.66 -27.99 19.31
C LYS A 141 -6.54 -28.10 20.57
N SER A 142 -6.97 -26.98 21.17
CA SER A 142 -7.88 -27.01 22.34
C SER A 142 -9.35 -27.23 21.97
N LEU A 143 -9.70 -27.18 20.68
CA LEU A 143 -11.05 -27.37 20.14
C LEU A 143 -11.29 -28.79 19.60
N THR A 144 -10.27 -29.66 19.65
CA THR A 144 -10.30 -31.09 19.27
C THR A 144 -10.03 -31.94 20.49
#